data_AF-A0A1H4KS04-F1
#
_entry.id   AF-A0A1H4KS04-F1
#
_cell.length_a   1.000
_cell.length_b   1.000
_cell.length_c   1.000
_cell.angle_alpha   90.00
_cell.angle_beta   90.00
_cell.angle_gamma   90.00
#
_symmetry.space_group_name_H-M   'P 1'
#
loop_
_entity.id
_entity.type
_entity.pdbx_description
1 polymer ?
#
loop_
_entity_poly.entity_id
_entity_poly.type
_entity_poly.pdbx_seq_one_letter_code
_entity_poly.pdbx_strand_id
1 'polypeptide(L)' 'MKVFAPAAMSLLLSAVQPASAQWAPEQGDGFSAGYFWALRNHVTEGYRCDSFDDAFRAGCNAYTQNFTSEDDEDDDGDED' A
#
# COMPACT_ATOMS: atom_id res chain seq x y z
N MET A 1 21.07 -46.90 -40.15
CA MET A 1 21.03 -46.04 -38.96
C MET A 1 21.74 -44.72 -39.24
N LYS A 2 21.01 -43.60 -39.28
CA LYS A 2 21.31 -42.32 -38.59
C LYS A 2 20.38 -41.23 -39.15
N VAL A 3 19.34 -40.95 -38.38
CA VAL A 3 18.53 -39.73 -38.47
C VAL A 3 19.40 -38.53 -38.05
N PHE A 4 19.31 -37.43 -38.76
CA PHE A 4 19.80 -36.12 -38.30
C PHE A 4 18.60 -35.18 -38.22
N ALA A 5 18.10 -34.99 -37.01
CA ALA A 5 17.17 -33.92 -36.67
C ALA A 5 17.99 -32.68 -36.28
N PRO A 6 17.66 -31.47 -36.78
CA PRO A 6 18.25 -30.26 -36.25
C PRO A 6 17.65 -29.98 -34.87
N ALA A 7 18.51 -29.87 -33.87
CA ALA A 7 18.16 -29.43 -32.53
C ALA A 7 17.62 -27.99 -32.60
N ALA A 8 16.31 -27.85 -32.44
CA ALA A 8 15.70 -26.57 -32.13
C ALA A 8 16.15 -26.16 -30.73
N MET A 9 17.04 -25.18 -30.68
CA MET A 9 17.52 -24.53 -29.46
C MET A 9 16.39 -23.64 -28.94
N SER A 10 15.43 -24.25 -28.24
CA SER A 10 14.38 -23.53 -27.52
C SER A 10 15.02 -22.80 -26.35
N LEU A 11 15.40 -21.55 -26.57
CA LEU A 11 15.64 -20.56 -25.52
C LEU A 11 14.32 -20.39 -24.78
N LEU A 12 14.14 -21.16 -23.71
CA LEU A 12 13.09 -20.90 -22.74
C LEU A 12 13.41 -19.54 -22.11
N LEU A 13 12.72 -18.52 -22.62
CA LEU A 13 12.58 -17.22 -22.00
C LEU A 13 12.32 -17.44 -20.51
N SER A 14 13.34 -17.18 -19.69
CA SER A 14 13.11 -16.90 -18.28
C SER A 14 12.20 -15.69 -18.24
N ALA A 15 10.91 -15.91 -17.99
CA ALA A 15 10.06 -14.88 -17.47
C ALA A 15 10.66 -14.52 -16.11
N VAL A 16 11.55 -13.53 -16.11
CA VAL A 16 11.98 -12.82 -14.91
C VAL A 16 10.73 -12.07 -14.47
N GLN A 17 9.85 -12.77 -13.75
CA GLN A 17 8.76 -12.14 -13.05
C GLN A 17 9.45 -11.25 -12.00
N PRO A 18 9.32 -9.91 -12.04
CA PRO A 18 9.80 -9.12 -10.93
C PRO A 18 8.99 -9.57 -9.72
N ALA A 19 9.68 -10.13 -8.73
CA ALA A 19 9.16 -10.54 -7.42
C ALA A 19 8.74 -9.31 -6.57
N SER A 20 8.23 -8.27 -7.22
CA SER A 20 7.92 -6.96 -6.65
C SER A 20 6.42 -6.65 -6.70
N ALA A 21 5.58 -7.57 -7.19
CA ALA A 21 4.12 -7.44 -7.21
C ALA A 21 3.42 -8.26 -6.11
N GLN A 22 4.16 -8.82 -5.14
CA GLN A 22 3.56 -9.64 -4.07
C GLN A 22 2.79 -8.83 -3.02
N TRP A 23 2.86 -7.50 -3.05
CA TRP A 23 2.21 -6.65 -2.05
C TRP A 23 0.82 -6.16 -2.45
N ALA A 24 0.17 -6.72 -3.47
CA ALA A 24 -1.20 -6.32 -3.81
C ALA A 24 -2.23 -7.13 -2.99
N PRO A 25 -2.76 -6.63 -1.86
CA PRO A 25 -3.98 -7.18 -1.30
C PRO A 25 -5.14 -6.82 -2.23
N GLU A 26 -5.97 -7.80 -2.59
CA GLU A 26 -7.10 -7.70 -3.53
C GLU A 26 -8.30 -6.86 -3.02
N GLN A 27 -8.04 -5.77 -2.29
CA GLN A 27 -8.93 -4.61 -2.07
C GLN A 27 -8.17 -3.26 -2.22
N GLY A 28 -6.93 -3.28 -2.73
CA GLY A 28 -5.87 -2.57 -2.03
C GLY A 28 -4.91 -1.71 -2.82
N ASP A 29 -5.30 -1.15 -3.97
CA ASP A 29 -4.52 -0.07 -4.59
C ASP A 29 -4.96 1.30 -4.08
N GLY A 30 -6.26 1.63 -4.19
CA GLY A 30 -6.79 2.94 -3.79
C GLY A 30 -6.67 3.21 -2.29
N PHE A 31 -7.10 2.27 -1.46
CA PHE A 31 -7.00 2.39 0.00
C PHE A 31 -5.54 2.49 0.46
N SER A 32 -4.69 1.56 0.04
CA SER A 32 -3.28 1.58 0.41
C SER A 32 -2.58 2.83 -0.10
N ALA A 33 -2.88 3.28 -1.34
CA ALA A 33 -2.34 4.52 -1.88
C ALA A 33 -2.73 5.74 -1.05
N GLY A 34 -3.99 5.82 -0.62
CA GLY A 34 -4.47 6.89 0.26
C GLY A 34 -3.78 6.90 1.61
N TYR A 35 -3.64 5.72 2.22
CA TYR A 35 -2.95 5.57 3.52
C TYR A 35 -1.46 5.94 3.42
N PHE A 36 -0.74 5.38 2.44
CA PHE A 36 0.69 5.68 2.25
C PHE A 36 0.96 7.11 1.79
N TRP A 37 0.04 7.72 1.03
CA TRP A 37 0.14 9.14 0.70
C TRP A 37 0.00 9.99 1.96
N ALA A 38 -0.99 9.73 2.81
CA ALA A 38 -1.18 10.46 4.05
C ALA A 38 0.04 10.32 4.98
N LEU A 39 0.58 9.10 5.11
CA LEU A 39 1.82 8.82 5.84
C LEU A 39 3.01 9.61 5.30
N ARG A 40 3.25 9.59 3.98
CA ARG A 40 4.39 10.28 3.35
C ARG A 40 4.29 11.80 3.45
N ASN A 41 3.08 12.34 3.46
CA ASN A 41 2.83 13.79 3.50
C ASN A 41 2.53 14.30 4.92
N HIS A 42 2.61 13.44 5.94
CA HIS A 42 2.28 13.76 7.34
C HIS A 42 0.91 14.44 7.46
N VAL A 43 -0.10 13.88 6.80
CA VAL A 43 -1.46 14.42 6.81
C VAL A 43 -2.13 14.00 8.10
N THR A 44 -2.27 14.92 9.05
CA THR A 44 -2.95 14.67 10.32
C THR A 44 -4.42 15.12 10.31
N GLU A 45 -4.81 15.91 9.31
CA GLU A 45 -6.13 16.53 9.24
C GLU A 45 -7.03 15.82 8.21
N GLY A 46 -8.15 15.25 8.68
CA GLY A 46 -9.08 14.49 7.83
C GLY A 46 -9.69 15.29 6.66
N TYR A 47 -9.87 16.60 6.79
CA TYR A 47 -10.42 17.43 5.70
C TYR A 47 -9.52 17.45 4.46
N ARG A 48 -8.23 17.16 4.60
CA ARG A 48 -7.29 17.08 3.48
C ARG A 48 -7.49 15.82 2.63
N CYS A 49 -8.24 14.84 3.13
CA CYS A 49 -8.61 13.62 2.41
C CYS A 49 -9.86 13.79 1.53
N ASP A 50 -10.62 14.87 1.67
CA ASP A 50 -11.96 15.01 1.05
C ASP A 50 -11.92 15.18 -0.47
N SER A 51 -10.81 15.67 -1.01
CA SER A 51 -10.64 15.94 -2.44
C SER A 51 -10.31 14.69 -3.29
N PHE A 52 -10.29 13.50 -2.70
CA PHE A 52 -9.89 12.26 -3.37
C PHE A 52 -11.05 11.27 -3.57
N ASP A 53 -10.88 10.33 -4.49
CA ASP A 53 -11.83 9.25 -4.76
C ASP A 53 -12.08 8.38 -3.51
N ASP A 54 -13.26 7.75 -3.43
CA ASP A 54 -13.73 7.05 -2.22
C ASP A 54 -12.73 6.07 -1.60
N ALA A 55 -12.08 5.23 -2.41
CA ALA A 55 -11.10 4.26 -1.91
C ALA A 55 -9.85 4.95 -1.35
N PHE A 56 -9.36 5.99 -2.02
CA PHE A 56 -8.19 6.76 -1.58
C PHE A 56 -8.52 7.59 -0.33
N ARG A 57 -9.68 8.25 -0.32
CA ARG A 57 -10.19 8.99 0.83
C ARG A 57 -10.35 8.09 2.06
N ALA A 58 -10.85 6.87 1.90
CA ALA A 58 -10.96 5.90 2.99
C ALA A 58 -9.60 5.55 3.60
N GLY A 59 -8.57 5.32 2.76
CA GLY A 59 -7.21 5.05 3.22
C GLY A 59 -6.55 6.24 3.92
N CYS A 60 -6.72 7.44 3.37
CA CYS A 60 -6.24 8.69 3.96
C CYS A 60 -6.88 8.96 5.33
N ASN A 61 -8.21 8.81 5.44
CA ASN A 61 -8.94 8.97 6.69
C ASN A 61 -8.56 7.93 7.75
N ALA A 62 -8.22 6.70 7.34
CA ALA A 62 -7.75 5.67 8.26
C ALA A 62 -6.43 6.06 8.95
N TYR A 63 -5.53 6.74 8.23
CA TYR A 63 -4.30 7.28 8.81
C TYR A 63 -4.58 8.44 9.77
N THR A 64 -5.37 9.44 9.35
CA THR A 64 -5.62 10.65 10.15
C THR A 64 -6.34 10.34 11.46
N GLN A 65 -7.21 9.33 11.49
CA GLN A 65 -7.93 8.92 12.71
C GLN A 65 -7.03 8.31 13.79
N ASN A 66 -5.88 7.70 13.41
CA ASN A 66 -4.90 7.25 14.40
C ASN A 66 -4.24 8.46 15.09
N PHE A 67 -3.88 9.51 14.33
CA PHE A 67 -3.26 10.72 14.89
C PHE A 67 -4.14 11.45 15.89
N THR A 68 -5.45 11.49 15.67
CA THR A 68 -6.37 12.19 16.58
C THR A 68 -6.66 11.41 17.86
N SER A 69 -6.31 10.12 17.92
CA SER A 69 -6.62 9.26 19.07
C SER A 69 -5.43 9.09 20.03
N GLU A 70 -4.24 9.56 19.63
CA GLU A 70 -2.99 9.44 20.42
C GLU A 70 -2.66 10.72 21.22
N ASP A 71 -3.54 11.74 21.22
CA ASP A 71 -3.38 13.01 21.95
C ASP A 71 -4.24 13.09 23.24
N ASP A 72 -4.98 12.02 23.58
CA ASP A 72 -5.93 11.97 24.72
C ASP A 72 -5.41 11.17 25.95
N GLU A 73 -4.11 10.91 26.06
CA GLU A 73 -3.51 10.25 27.24
C GLU A 73 -2.49 11.14 27.97
N ASP A 74 -2.93 12.31 28.46
CA ASP A 74 -2.20 13.08 29.48
C ASP A 74 -3.22 13.83 30.39
N ASP A 75 -4.04 13.09 31.13
CA ASP A 75 -4.75 13.62 32.31
C ASP A 75 -4.28 12.85 33.53
N ASP A 76 -3.02 13.11 33.92
CA ASP A 76 -2.45 12.71 35.20
C ASP A 76 -3.18 13.48 36.31
N GLY A 77 -4.35 12.98 36.71
CA GLY A 77 -5.08 13.44 37.88
C GLY A 77 -4.35 13.12 39.18
N ASP A 78 -3.29 13.87 39.47
CA ASP A 78 -2.78 14.06 40.84
C ASP A 78 -3.74 15.03 41.55
N GLU A 79 -4.83 14.50 42.12
CA GLU A 79 -5.62 15.20 43.13
C GLU A 79 -5.15 14.78 44.54
N ASP A 80 -4.72 15.78 45.33
CA ASP A 80 -4.11 15.74 46.68
C ASP A 80 -4.81 14.88 47.76
#